data_AF-A0A1X7IFE7-F1
#
_entry.id   AF-A0A1X7IFE7-F1
#
_cell.length_a   1.000
_cell.length_b   1.000
_cell.length_c   1.000
_cell.angle_alpha   90.00
_cell.angle_beta   90.00
_cell.angle_gamma   90.00
#
_symmetry.space_group_name_H-M   'P 1'
#
loop_
_entity.id
_entity.type
_entity.pdbx_description
1 polymer ?
#
loop_
_entity_poly.entity_id
_entity_poly.type
_entity_poly.pdbx_seq_one_letter_code
_entity_poly.pdbx_strand_id
1 'polypeptide(L)'
;MTTVIKAMMAVIIALISISAFADILCEEKAKTRNDFLACTNADTEKILVDAEKLYRGIRKVTPGDKQIALDRNFEIWNEKFSSDCSLIGYSFNGWGDRYAPDTGFQVAECRLKIASQELEFYKWLACPEDMETSKTPKCAAINKSLRRSQ
;
A
#
# COMPACT_ATOMS: atom_id res chain seq x y z
N MET A 1 9.65 -27.10 54.05
CA MET A 1 8.44 -26.87 53.25
C MET A 1 8.09 -25.39 53.34
N THR A 2 8.82 -24.57 52.58
CA THR A 2 8.72 -23.10 52.44
C THR A 2 10.01 -22.72 51.72
N THR A 3 10.07 -22.86 50.40
CA THR A 3 10.17 -21.69 49.52
C THR A 3 9.96 -22.16 48.08
N VAL A 4 8.78 -22.75 47.80
CA VAL A 4 8.29 -23.04 46.45
C VAL A 4 7.74 -21.77 45.77
N ILE A 5 8.09 -20.59 46.30
CA ILE A 5 7.57 -19.28 45.88
C ILE A 5 8.79 -18.40 45.55
N LYS A 6 9.36 -18.58 44.35
CA LYS A 6 10.19 -17.56 43.67
C LYS A 6 10.69 -17.91 42.27
N ALA A 7 10.37 -19.08 41.73
CA ALA A 7 10.76 -19.45 40.36
C ALA A 7 9.57 -19.66 39.40
N MET A 8 8.40 -19.09 39.73
CA MET A 8 7.22 -19.01 38.85
C MET A 8 7.01 -17.60 38.28
N MET A 9 8.10 -16.93 37.89
CA MET A 9 8.06 -15.71 37.06
C MET A 9 9.07 -15.82 35.91
N ALA A 10 8.84 -16.81 35.05
CA ALA A 10 9.46 -16.88 33.73
C ALA A 10 8.44 -17.36 32.68
N VAL A 11 7.17 -17.00 32.90
CA VAL A 11 6.12 -17.08 31.88
C VAL A 11 5.61 -15.65 31.74
N ILE A 12 5.39 -15.24 30.49
CA ILE A 12 4.90 -13.91 30.07
C ILE A 12 5.99 -12.84 30.02
N ILE A 13 6.59 -12.67 28.82
CA ILE A 13 6.85 -11.41 28.09
C ILE A 13 7.95 -11.73 27.04
N ALA A 14 7.56 -12.45 26.01
CA ALA A 14 8.15 -12.31 24.67
C ALA A 14 7.09 -12.63 23.61
N LEU A 15 5.84 -12.24 23.90
CA LEU A 15 4.96 -11.75 22.86
C LEU A 15 5.58 -10.43 22.42
N ILE A 16 6.54 -10.50 21.50
CA ILE A 16 6.89 -9.35 20.68
C ILE A 16 5.73 -9.18 19.70
N SER A 17 4.59 -8.75 20.26
CA SER A 17 3.53 -8.10 19.53
C SER A 17 4.10 -6.79 19.03
N ILE A 18 4.81 -6.81 17.90
CA ILE A 18 4.98 -5.61 17.07
C ILE A 18 3.67 -5.40 16.31
N SER A 19 2.59 -5.24 17.07
CA SER A 19 1.35 -4.64 16.59
C SER A 19 1.36 -3.21 17.09
N ALA A 20 2.11 -2.36 16.40
CA ALA A 20 2.00 -0.92 16.52
C ALA A 20 2.15 -0.32 15.12
N PHE A 21 1.01 0.04 14.56
CA PHE A 21 0.89 0.88 13.38
C PHE A 21 1.55 2.24 13.67
N ALA A 22 2.46 2.63 12.79
CA ALA A 22 2.73 4.02 12.44
C ALA A 22 3.33 3.98 11.04
N ASP A 23 2.55 4.43 10.05
CA ASP A 23 3.02 4.75 8.70
C ASP A 23 4.06 5.87 8.79
N ILE A 24 5.26 5.50 9.23
CA ILE A 24 6.46 6.26 8.92
C ILE A 24 6.86 5.74 7.55
N LEU A 25 6.77 6.62 6.54
CA LEU A 25 7.19 6.32 5.17
C LEU A 25 8.54 5.59 5.18
N CYS A 26 8.63 4.54 4.36
CA CYS A 26 9.81 3.70 4.20
C CYS A 26 11.15 4.46 4.17
N GLU A 27 11.13 5.64 3.53
CA GLU A 27 12.26 6.56 3.40
C GLU A 27 12.94 6.91 4.73
N GLU A 28 12.19 7.07 5.82
CA GLU A 28 12.78 7.54 7.08
C GLU A 28 13.61 6.45 7.81
N LYS A 29 13.49 5.18 7.40
CA LYS A 29 14.14 4.04 8.08
C LYS A 29 15.14 3.27 7.20
N ALA A 30 15.13 3.48 5.89
CA ALA A 30 16.04 2.81 4.97
C ALA A 30 17.49 3.31 5.17
N LYS A 31 18.43 2.38 5.42
CA LYS A 31 19.86 2.70 5.63
C LYS A 31 20.72 2.42 4.41
N THR A 32 20.26 1.53 3.54
CA THR A 32 20.93 1.17 2.29
C THR A 32 19.96 1.28 1.12
N ARG A 33 20.53 1.34 -0.08
CA ARG A 33 19.78 1.21 -1.34
C ARG A 33 18.86 -0.02 -1.36
N ASN A 34 19.36 -1.17 -0.92
CA ASN A 34 18.58 -2.39 -0.96
C ASN A 34 17.45 -2.37 0.08
N ASP A 35 17.68 -1.75 1.25
CA ASP A 35 16.63 -1.56 2.25
C ASP A 35 15.51 -0.69 1.69
N PHE A 36 15.87 0.43 1.05
CA PHE A 36 14.91 1.32 0.39
C PHE A 36 14.09 0.54 -0.63
N LEU A 37 14.75 -0.14 -1.58
CA LEU A 37 14.03 -0.87 -2.64
C LEU A 37 13.13 -1.97 -2.08
N ALA A 38 13.60 -2.74 -1.09
CA ALA A 38 12.81 -3.82 -0.50
C ALA A 38 11.56 -3.26 0.19
N CYS A 39 11.71 -2.19 0.96
CA CYS A 39 10.62 -1.63 1.73
C CYS A 39 9.65 -0.80 0.88
N THR A 40 10.12 -0.01 -0.11
CA THR A 40 9.25 0.66 -1.09
C THR A 40 8.42 -0.35 -1.90
N ASN A 41 9.00 -1.49 -2.28
CA ASN A 41 8.25 -2.57 -2.93
C ASN A 41 7.19 -3.19 -2.01
N ALA A 42 7.52 -3.42 -0.72
CA ALA A 42 6.57 -3.95 0.25
C ALA A 42 5.41 -2.99 0.52
N ASP A 43 5.68 -1.68 0.63
CA ASP A 43 4.65 -0.64 0.77
C ASP A 43 3.77 -0.57 -0.47
N THR A 44 4.37 -0.64 -1.67
CA THR A 44 3.63 -0.70 -2.94
C THR A 44 2.68 -1.90 -2.97
N GLU A 45 3.17 -3.10 -2.63
CA GLU A 45 2.34 -4.31 -2.60
C GLU A 45 1.19 -4.20 -1.60
N LYS A 46 1.47 -3.70 -0.39
CA LYS A 46 0.44 -3.46 0.62
C LYS A 46 -0.65 -2.52 0.10
N ILE A 47 -0.26 -1.41 -0.55
CA ILE A 47 -1.19 -0.43 -1.10
C ILE A 47 -2.04 -1.04 -2.23
N LEU A 48 -1.43 -1.80 -3.14
CA LEU A 48 -2.16 -2.49 -4.23
C LEU A 48 -3.17 -3.51 -3.67
N VAL A 49 -2.78 -4.28 -2.65
CA VAL A 49 -3.69 -5.22 -1.97
C VAL A 49 -4.88 -4.48 -1.33
N ASP A 50 -4.64 -3.33 -0.71
CA ASP A 50 -5.72 -2.54 -0.11
C ASP A 50 -6.61 -1.87 -1.17
N ALA A 51 -6.05 -1.42 -2.29
CA ALA A 51 -6.80 -0.94 -3.44
C ALA A 51 -7.71 -2.05 -4.02
N GLU A 52 -7.17 -3.25 -4.21
CA GLU A 52 -7.92 -4.41 -4.71
C GLU A 52 -9.09 -4.78 -3.77
N LYS A 53 -8.88 -4.73 -2.45
CA LYS A 53 -9.97 -4.97 -1.48
C LYS A 53 -11.10 -3.97 -1.63
N LEU A 54 -10.78 -2.68 -1.79
CA LEU A 54 -11.80 -1.65 -2.01
C LEU A 54 -12.53 -1.86 -3.33
N TYR A 55 -11.80 -2.10 -4.41
CA TYR A 55 -12.38 -2.48 -5.71
C TYR A 55 -13.35 -3.65 -5.56
N ARG A 56 -12.93 -4.77 -4.95
CA ARG A 56 -13.79 -5.96 -4.75
C ARG A 56 -14.98 -5.65 -3.86
N GLY A 57 -14.82 -4.78 -2.86
CA GLY A 57 -15.90 -4.30 -2.00
C GLY A 57 -16.96 -3.54 -2.77
N ILE A 58 -16.56 -2.56 -3.59
CA ILE A 58 -17.42 -1.75 -4.44
C ILE A 58 -18.10 -2.61 -5.51
N ARG A 59 -17.34 -3.51 -6.13
CA ARG A 59 -17.81 -4.41 -7.19
C ARG A 59 -18.98 -5.28 -6.74
N LYS A 60 -18.96 -5.79 -5.49
CA LYS A 60 -20.03 -6.63 -4.91
C LYS A 60 -21.38 -5.92 -4.84
N VAL A 61 -21.38 -4.59 -4.69
CA VAL A 61 -22.59 -3.78 -4.50
C VAL A 61 -22.96 -2.95 -5.73
N THR A 62 -22.20 -3.10 -6.82
CA THR A 62 -22.37 -2.33 -8.07
C THR A 62 -22.73 -3.29 -9.20
N PRO A 63 -24.01 -3.45 -9.58
CA PRO A 63 -24.42 -4.35 -10.65
C PRO A 63 -24.49 -3.66 -12.03
N GLY A 64 -24.58 -4.45 -13.09
CA GLY A 64 -24.85 -4.01 -14.46
C GLY A 64 -23.69 -3.24 -15.10
N ASP A 65 -24.02 -2.25 -15.95
CA ASP A 65 -23.03 -1.49 -16.74
C ASP A 65 -22.00 -0.76 -15.87
N LYS A 66 -22.39 -0.35 -14.66
CA LYS A 66 -21.47 0.26 -13.69
C LYS A 66 -20.39 -0.73 -13.22
N GLN A 67 -20.73 -2.02 -13.10
CA GLN A 67 -19.75 -3.05 -12.78
C GLN A 67 -18.75 -3.24 -13.92
N ILE A 68 -19.24 -3.27 -15.16
CA ILE A 68 -18.39 -3.41 -16.35
C ILE A 68 -17.42 -2.23 -16.45
N ALA A 69 -17.89 -1.01 -16.22
CA ALA A 69 -17.04 0.19 -16.19
C ALA A 69 -16.01 0.13 -15.05
N LEU A 70 -16.40 -0.34 -13.86
CA LEU A 70 -15.50 -0.52 -12.72
C LEU A 70 -14.40 -1.55 -13.02
N ASP A 71 -14.77 -2.70 -13.58
CA ASP A 71 -13.83 -3.77 -13.95
C ASP A 71 -12.83 -3.26 -15.01
N ARG A 72 -13.31 -2.52 -16.01
CA ARG A 72 -12.44 -1.90 -17.02
C ARG A 72 -11.51 -0.83 -16.43
N ASN A 73 -11.97 -0.04 -15.46
CA ASN A 73 -11.11 0.92 -14.76
C ASN A 73 -9.99 0.20 -14.00
N PHE A 74 -10.29 -0.94 -13.37
CA PHE A 74 -9.27 -1.75 -12.68
C PHE A 74 -8.21 -2.29 -13.66
N GLU A 75 -8.62 -2.71 -14.86
CA GLU A 75 -7.66 -3.10 -15.93
C GLU A 75 -6.78 -1.92 -16.37
N ILE A 76 -7.36 -0.74 -16.57
CA ILE A 76 -6.61 0.48 -16.95
C ILE A 76 -5.60 0.89 -15.88
N TRP A 77 -5.90 0.71 -14.59
CA TRP A 77 -4.92 0.96 -13.52
C TRP A 77 -3.70 0.04 -13.63
N ASN A 78 -3.90 -1.25 -13.92
CA ASN A 78 -2.81 -2.19 -14.15
C ASN A 78 -1.97 -1.81 -15.37
N GLU A 79 -2.61 -1.41 -16.47
CA GLU A 79 -1.92 -0.93 -17.67
C GLU A 79 -1.10 0.33 -17.38
N LYS A 80 -1.68 1.30 -16.65
CA LYS A 80 -1.00 2.53 -16.23
C LYS A 80 0.21 2.23 -15.36
N PHE A 81 0.06 1.38 -14.35
CA PHE A 81 1.15 0.97 -13.46
C PHE A 81 2.34 0.38 -14.22
N SER A 82 2.05 -0.50 -15.18
CA SER A 82 3.08 -1.14 -16.00
C SER A 82 3.74 -0.15 -16.99
N SER A 83 2.94 0.60 -17.74
CA SER A 83 3.41 1.45 -18.84
C SER A 83 4.20 2.67 -18.34
N ASP A 84 3.68 3.41 -17.37
CA ASP A 84 4.34 4.63 -16.86
C ASP A 84 5.70 4.29 -16.24
N CYS A 85 5.77 3.24 -15.42
CA CYS A 85 7.03 2.88 -14.76
C CYS A 85 8.00 2.17 -15.69
N SER A 86 7.52 1.50 -16.74
CA SER A 86 8.40 1.01 -17.82
C SER A 86 9.03 2.17 -18.58
N LEU A 87 8.27 3.23 -18.88
CA LEU A 87 8.80 4.43 -19.53
C LEU A 87 9.95 5.04 -18.72
N ILE A 88 9.80 5.15 -17.39
CA ILE A 88 10.88 5.60 -16.50
C ILE A 88 12.09 4.67 -16.57
N GLY A 89 11.86 3.35 -16.55
CA GLY A 89 12.92 2.36 -16.69
C GLY A 89 13.73 2.51 -17.98
N TYR A 90 13.05 2.77 -19.10
CA TYR A 90 13.70 2.97 -20.40
C TYR A 90 14.33 4.36 -20.58
N SER A 91 13.84 5.38 -19.88
CA SER A 91 14.26 6.78 -20.08
C SER A 91 15.75 7.02 -19.79
N PHE A 92 16.36 6.19 -18.95
CA PHE A 92 17.76 6.32 -18.55
C PHE A 92 18.70 5.32 -19.24
N ASN A 93 18.17 4.47 -20.14
CA ASN A 93 19.00 3.55 -20.90
C ASN A 93 19.97 4.32 -21.80
N GLY A 94 21.26 3.97 -21.72
CA GLY A 94 22.30 4.54 -22.57
C GLY A 94 22.84 5.91 -22.13
N TRP A 95 22.48 6.41 -20.94
CA TRP A 95 22.95 7.72 -20.47
C TRP A 95 24.47 7.79 -20.19
N GLY A 96 25.14 6.66 -19.93
CA GLY A 96 26.61 6.60 -19.84
C GLY A 96 27.26 7.44 -18.72
N ASP A 97 28.54 7.17 -18.48
CA ASP A 97 29.28 7.27 -17.20
C ASP A 97 29.43 8.67 -16.52
N ARG A 98 28.69 9.70 -16.95
CA ARG A 98 28.81 11.05 -16.35
C ARG A 98 27.71 11.38 -15.35
N TYR A 99 26.50 10.84 -15.54
CA TYR A 99 25.39 10.91 -14.59
C TYR A 99 24.23 10.06 -15.11
N ALA A 100 23.88 9.00 -14.40
CA ALA A 100 22.65 8.25 -14.61
C ALA A 100 21.88 8.19 -13.28
N PRO A 101 20.62 8.65 -13.22
CA PRO A 101 19.77 8.42 -12.06
C PRO A 101 19.67 6.93 -11.76
N ASP A 102 19.60 6.57 -10.48
CA ASP A 102 19.41 5.16 -10.10
C ASP A 102 18.02 4.71 -10.56
N THR A 103 17.99 4.00 -11.69
CA THR A 103 16.75 3.56 -12.34
C THR A 103 15.92 2.68 -11.42
N GLY A 104 16.55 1.91 -10.52
CA GLY A 104 15.84 1.10 -9.54
C GLY A 104 15.03 1.96 -8.57
N PHE A 105 15.61 3.04 -8.06
CA PHE A 105 14.89 3.99 -7.20
C PHE A 105 13.76 4.69 -7.95
N GLN A 106 14.02 5.18 -9.16
CA GLN A 106 13.02 5.91 -9.95
C GLN A 106 11.81 5.02 -10.30
N VAL A 107 12.06 3.75 -10.65
CA VAL A 107 10.98 2.79 -10.93
C VAL A 107 10.22 2.41 -9.65
N ALA A 108 10.90 2.21 -8.52
CA ALA A 108 10.26 1.90 -7.25
C ALA A 108 9.32 3.04 -6.79
N GLU A 109 9.80 4.29 -6.84
CA GLU A 109 9.00 5.47 -6.50
C GLU A 109 7.82 5.68 -7.46
N CYS A 110 8.03 5.47 -8.77
CA CYS A 110 6.95 5.50 -9.74
C CYS A 110 5.81 4.54 -9.36
N ARG A 111 6.17 3.29 -9.04
CA ARG A 111 5.21 2.25 -8.68
C ARG A 111 4.46 2.60 -7.40
N LEU A 112 5.18 3.05 -6.37
CA LEU A 112 4.58 3.49 -5.11
C LEU A 112 3.57 4.62 -5.32
N LYS A 113 3.92 5.59 -6.16
CA LYS A 113 3.04 6.72 -6.49
C LYS A 113 1.78 6.29 -7.23
N ILE A 114 1.90 5.44 -8.25
CA ILE A 114 0.72 4.97 -9.01
C ILE A 114 -0.17 4.10 -8.13
N ALA A 115 0.39 3.19 -7.33
CA ALA A 115 -0.37 2.40 -6.37
C ALA A 115 -1.14 3.31 -5.38
N SER A 116 -0.51 4.38 -4.90
CA SER A 116 -1.15 5.34 -3.99
C SER A 116 -2.32 6.06 -4.67
N GLN A 117 -2.17 6.46 -5.93
CA GLN A 117 -3.24 7.07 -6.72
C GLN A 117 -4.42 6.11 -6.93
N GLU A 118 -4.14 4.84 -7.23
CA GLU A 118 -5.17 3.82 -7.37
C GLU A 118 -5.95 3.61 -6.06
N LEU A 119 -5.22 3.47 -4.94
CA LEU A 119 -5.84 3.34 -3.62
C LEU A 119 -6.71 4.56 -3.29
N GLU A 120 -6.23 5.78 -3.57
CA GLU A 120 -6.99 7.00 -3.35
C GLU A 120 -8.26 7.02 -4.20
N PHE A 121 -8.17 6.68 -5.48
CA PHE A 121 -9.32 6.58 -6.37
C PHE A 121 -10.41 5.64 -5.82
N TYR A 122 -10.04 4.44 -5.35
CA TYR A 122 -11.02 3.52 -4.77
C TYR A 122 -11.55 3.96 -3.40
N LYS A 123 -10.79 4.74 -2.62
CA LYS A 123 -11.32 5.41 -1.41
C LYS A 123 -12.39 6.43 -1.77
N TRP A 124 -12.16 7.25 -2.81
CA TRP A 124 -13.15 8.19 -3.34
C TRP A 124 -14.42 7.48 -3.79
N LEU A 125 -14.31 6.39 -4.55
CA LEU A 125 -15.48 5.62 -5.00
C LEU A 125 -16.25 4.94 -3.86
N ALA A 126 -15.55 4.48 -2.83
CA ALA A 126 -16.21 3.86 -1.68
C ALA A 126 -17.00 4.90 -0.84
N CYS A 127 -16.60 6.17 -0.88
CA CYS A 127 -17.02 7.20 0.07
C CYS A 127 -17.11 8.61 -0.54
N PRO A 128 -17.86 8.81 -1.63
CA PRO A 128 -17.86 10.07 -2.36
C PRO A 128 -18.25 11.25 -1.47
N GLU A 129 -19.35 11.14 -0.72
CA GLU A 129 -19.86 12.24 0.11
C GLU A 129 -18.91 12.65 1.25
N ASP A 130 -18.28 11.69 1.92
CA ASP A 130 -17.38 11.95 3.06
C ASP A 130 -16.03 12.53 2.59
N MET A 131 -15.53 12.07 1.44
CA MET A 131 -14.31 12.60 0.84
C MET A 131 -14.52 14.01 0.24
N GLU A 132 -15.72 14.31 -0.30
CA GLU A 132 -16.06 15.63 -0.86
C GLU A 132 -16.31 16.70 0.21
N THR A 133 -16.77 16.33 1.41
CA THR A 133 -17.28 17.28 2.41
C THR A 133 -16.49 17.34 3.72
N SER A 134 -15.60 16.38 4.00
CA SER A 134 -14.86 16.31 5.27
C SER A 134 -13.39 16.74 5.12
N LYS A 135 -12.88 17.49 6.11
CA LYS A 135 -11.43 17.78 6.24
C LYS A 135 -10.61 16.53 6.64
N THR A 136 -11.26 15.53 7.23
CA THR A 136 -10.66 14.23 7.57
C THR A 136 -11.70 13.14 7.28
N PRO A 137 -11.62 12.46 6.13
CA PRO A 137 -12.58 11.44 5.76
C PRO A 137 -12.60 10.30 6.79
N LYS A 138 -13.78 9.98 7.34
CA LYS A 138 -14.03 8.93 8.36
C LYS A 138 -15.01 7.87 7.88
N CYS A 139 -14.92 7.51 6.61
CA CYS A 139 -15.87 6.58 6.03
C CYS A 139 -15.74 5.15 6.58
N ALA A 140 -16.84 4.67 7.18
CA ALA A 140 -16.92 3.31 7.72
C ALA A 140 -16.80 2.22 6.63
N ALA A 141 -17.15 2.53 5.37
CA ALA A 141 -17.07 1.59 4.25
C ALA A 141 -15.61 1.25 3.86
N ILE A 142 -14.70 2.23 3.95
CA ILE A 142 -13.25 2.00 3.79
C ILE A 142 -12.77 1.03 4.87
N ASN A 143 -13.06 1.33 6.14
CA ASN A 143 -12.65 0.48 7.25
C ASN A 143 -13.26 -0.92 7.16
N LYS A 144 -14.51 -1.06 6.73
CA LYS A 144 -15.16 -2.37 6.56
C LYS A 144 -14.48 -3.22 5.49
N SER A 145 -14.03 -2.60 4.40
CA SER A 145 -13.38 -3.29 3.27
C SER A 145 -11.90 -3.58 3.54
N LEU A 146 -11.23 -2.70 4.28
CA LEU A 146 -9.81 -2.82 4.62
C LEU A 146 -9.53 -3.59 5.92
N ARG A 147 -10.53 -3.76 6.80
CA ARG A 147 -10.39 -4.60 7.99
C ARG A 147 -10.00 -6.01 7.57
N ARG A 148 -8.73 -6.34 7.81
CA ARG A 148 -8.25 -7.72 7.88
C ARG A 148 -9.23 -8.50 8.77
N SER A 149 -9.61 -9.69 8.33
CA SER A 149 -9.74 -10.82 9.24
C SER A 149 -8.49 -10.82 10.14
N GLN A 150 -8.60 -10.18 11.30
CA GLN A 150 -7.72 -10.43 12.44
C GLN A 150 -7.96 -11.87 12.90
#